data_AF-A0A2D5V9H6-F1
#
_entry.id   AF-A0A2D5V9H6-F1
#
_cell.length_a   1.000
_cell.length_b   1.000
_cell.length_c   1.000
_cell.angle_alpha   90.00
_cell.angle_beta   90.00
_cell.angle_gamma   90.00
#
_symmetry.space_group_name_H-M   'P 1'
#
loop_
_entity.id
_entity.type
_entity.pdbx_description
1 polymer ?
#
loop_
_entity_poly.entity_id
_entity_poly.type
_entity_poly.pdbx_seq_one_letter_code
_entity_poly.pdbx_strand_id
1 'polypeptide(L)'
;MIAEALSIPGPFLREARAPCTNWSLEIVPKHAESVRDLPQDIREIYITMVPGTPWVDVIAAARTVHRLGRSPIPNITARSIPDTASLEQLLLQLKEFRVEQALLIGGGIPEPAGEFTSVLELLQTGLFEKHGLLDLDLAGHPEGNPEDPHAEQSLLDKLTWGREHGFSFRIVTQWCFDADTVNDWIFRLRELGVTEPLHIGVPGPATMKTLMRFASLCGVKASATVLRKQGLHLTPGCCS
;
A
#
# COMPACT_ATOMS: atom_id res chain seq x y z
N MET A 1 0.81 0.64 10.44
CA MET A 1 -0.50 1.29 10.64
C MET A 1 -0.58 2.36 9.58
N ILE A 2 -1.72 2.55 8.93
CA ILE A 2 -1.85 3.60 7.90
C ILE A 2 -2.91 4.58 8.37
N ALA A 3 -2.59 5.87 8.32
CA ALA A 3 -3.47 6.95 8.75
C ALA A 3 -3.95 7.75 7.53
N GLU A 4 -5.25 8.05 7.48
CA GLU A 4 -5.84 8.92 6.46
C GLU A 4 -5.41 10.38 6.70
N ALA A 5 -4.76 11.00 5.71
CA ALA A 5 -4.45 12.43 5.74
C ALA A 5 -5.68 13.21 5.26
N LEU A 6 -6.31 13.94 6.17
CA LEU A 6 -7.44 14.82 5.86
C LEU A 6 -7.03 15.85 4.79
N SER A 7 -7.83 15.95 3.73
CA SER A 7 -7.72 17.01 2.71
C SER A 7 -7.90 18.39 3.37
N ILE A 8 -6.83 19.18 3.45
CA ILE A 8 -6.88 20.56 3.96
C ILE A 8 -6.33 21.52 2.88
N PRO A 9 -7.16 22.33 2.23
CA PRO A 9 -6.71 23.55 1.56
C PRO A 9 -6.34 24.60 2.64
N GLY A 10 -5.19 25.28 2.49
CA GLY A 10 -4.77 26.35 3.42
C GLY A 10 -5.70 27.58 3.39
N PRO A 11 -5.60 28.53 4.36
CA PRO A 11 -4.57 28.76 5.38
C PRO A 11 -5.17 28.75 6.80
N PHE A 12 -5.28 27.59 7.45
CA PHE A 12 -5.89 27.47 8.78
C PHE A 12 -5.14 26.48 9.67
N LEU A 13 -3.89 26.80 10.03
CA LEU A 13 -3.11 26.06 11.04
C LEU A 13 -3.64 26.26 12.49
N ARG A 14 -4.92 26.54 12.71
CA ARG A 14 -5.46 26.78 14.06
C ARG A 14 -6.52 25.82 14.56
N GLU A 15 -7.02 24.86 13.77
CA GLU A 15 -8.07 23.94 14.23
C GLU A 15 -7.90 22.49 13.74
N ALA A 16 -6.70 21.92 13.79
CA ALA A 16 -6.54 20.47 13.69
C ALA A 16 -7.07 19.81 14.98
N ARG A 17 -8.39 19.60 15.07
CA ARG A 17 -9.07 19.08 16.26
C ARG A 17 -10.05 17.93 15.97
N ALA A 18 -9.71 17.07 15.01
CA ALA A 18 -10.33 15.76 14.87
C ALA A 18 -9.26 14.67 15.06
N PRO A 19 -9.40 13.72 16.01
CA PRO A 19 -8.50 12.57 16.08
C PRO A 19 -8.63 11.74 14.78
N CYS A 20 -7.51 11.25 14.25
CA CYS A 20 -7.51 10.28 13.14
C CYS A 20 -8.31 9.05 13.58
N THR A 21 -9.50 8.87 13.03
CA THR A 21 -10.50 7.88 13.51
C THR A 21 -10.59 6.65 12.62
N ASN A 22 -9.84 6.59 11.51
CA ASN A 22 -9.89 5.48 10.56
C ASN A 22 -8.47 4.93 10.34
N TRP A 23 -8.09 3.95 11.17
CA TRP A 23 -6.80 3.28 11.09
C TRP A 23 -6.94 1.94 10.38
N SER A 24 -5.95 1.61 9.55
CA SER A 24 -5.81 0.28 8.96
C SER A 24 -4.49 -0.37 9.35
N LEU A 25 -4.43 -1.70 9.22
CA LEU A 25 -3.27 -2.51 9.59
C LEU A 25 -2.81 -3.35 8.41
N GLU A 26 -1.49 -3.39 8.19
CA GLU A 26 -0.88 -4.33 7.25
C GLU A 26 -0.33 -5.55 7.99
N ILE A 27 -0.59 -6.74 7.43
CA ILE A 27 -0.12 -8.02 7.95
C ILE A 27 0.51 -8.85 6.83
N VAL A 28 1.36 -9.81 7.20
CA VAL A 28 1.73 -10.94 6.31
C VAL A 28 0.70 -12.06 6.42
N PRO A 29 0.50 -12.89 5.38
CA PRO A 29 -0.58 -13.87 5.32
C PRO A 29 -0.70 -14.81 6.54
N LYS A 30 0.44 -15.26 7.09
CA LYS A 30 0.48 -16.13 8.27
C LYS A 30 -0.13 -15.53 9.55
N HIS A 31 -0.34 -14.21 9.59
CA HIS A 31 -0.95 -13.51 10.73
C HIS A 31 -2.45 -13.23 10.55
N ALA A 32 -3.10 -13.81 9.53
CA ALA A 32 -4.51 -13.57 9.25
C ALA A 32 -5.43 -13.86 10.45
N GLU A 33 -5.18 -14.91 11.23
CA GLU A 33 -5.99 -15.21 12.43
C GLU A 33 -5.76 -14.21 13.58
N SER A 34 -4.60 -13.54 13.63
CA SER A 34 -4.28 -12.56 14.68
C SER A 34 -5.11 -11.28 14.60
N VAL A 35 -5.82 -11.04 13.49
CA VAL A 35 -6.69 -9.85 13.35
C VAL A 35 -7.96 -9.93 14.20
N ARG A 36 -8.29 -11.13 14.71
CA ARG A 36 -9.44 -11.36 15.59
C ARG A 36 -9.40 -10.48 16.83
N ASP A 37 -8.20 -10.27 17.38
CA ASP A 37 -8.00 -9.57 18.65
C ASP A 37 -7.81 -8.06 18.47
N LEU A 38 -7.94 -7.54 17.24
CA LEU A 38 -7.80 -6.12 16.97
C LEU A 38 -9.01 -5.33 17.47
N PRO A 39 -8.81 -4.07 17.88
CA PRO A 39 -9.88 -3.09 18.05
C PRO A 39 -10.87 -3.05 16.87
N GLN A 40 -12.16 -2.83 17.15
CA GLN A 40 -13.23 -2.88 16.14
C GLN A 40 -13.17 -1.76 15.09
N ASP A 41 -12.54 -0.65 15.45
CA ASP A 41 -12.26 0.49 14.57
C ASP A 41 -11.22 0.20 13.49
N ILE A 42 -10.32 -0.77 13.69
CA ILE A 42 -9.38 -1.24 12.65
C ILE A 42 -10.09 -2.23 11.73
N ARG A 43 -10.84 -1.72 10.75
CA ARG A 43 -11.64 -2.57 9.84
C ARG A 43 -10.88 -3.02 8.62
N GLU A 44 -10.08 -2.15 8.02
CA GLU A 44 -9.30 -2.46 6.82
C GLU A 44 -7.99 -3.15 7.19
N ILE A 45 -7.75 -4.30 6.57
CA ILE A 45 -6.57 -5.12 6.78
C ILE A 45 -5.87 -5.34 5.45
N TYR A 46 -4.71 -4.71 5.28
CA TYR A 46 -3.83 -4.95 4.14
C TYR A 46 -3.11 -6.28 4.31
N ILE A 47 -3.06 -7.07 3.25
CA ILE A 47 -2.42 -8.39 3.25
C ILE A 47 -1.29 -8.36 2.24
N THR A 48 -0.07 -8.28 2.76
CA THR A 48 1.11 -8.12 1.92
C THR A 48 1.43 -9.39 1.14
N MET A 49 2.01 -9.22 -0.05
CA MET A 49 2.58 -10.31 -0.82
C MET A 49 4.10 -10.26 -0.70
N VAL A 50 4.63 -11.14 0.16
CA VAL A 50 6.07 -11.30 0.38
C VAL A 50 6.69 -12.03 -0.82
N PRO A 51 7.86 -11.60 -1.33
CA PRO A 51 8.55 -12.31 -2.40
C PRO A 51 8.67 -13.82 -2.14
N GLY A 52 8.29 -14.63 -3.14
CA GLY A 52 8.26 -16.10 -3.03
C GLY A 52 7.04 -16.69 -2.33
N THR A 53 6.12 -15.86 -1.82
CA THR A 53 4.81 -16.33 -1.32
C THR A 53 3.87 -16.50 -2.50
N PRO A 54 3.25 -17.68 -2.69
CA PRO A 54 2.28 -17.88 -3.76
C PRO A 54 1.01 -17.08 -3.47
N TRP A 55 0.37 -16.52 -4.50
CA TRP A 55 -0.82 -15.68 -4.34
C TRP A 55 -1.99 -16.41 -3.65
N VAL A 56 -2.03 -17.75 -3.73
CA VAL A 56 -2.99 -18.59 -2.98
C VAL A 56 -2.94 -18.36 -1.47
N ASP A 57 -1.77 -18.08 -0.90
CA ASP A 57 -1.63 -17.79 0.54
C ASP A 57 -2.24 -16.42 0.88
N VAL A 58 -2.09 -15.44 -0.03
CA VAL A 58 -2.73 -14.11 0.09
C VAL A 58 -4.25 -14.25 0.03
N ILE A 59 -4.77 -15.07 -0.90
CA ILE A 59 -6.21 -15.37 -0.99
C ILE A 59 -6.73 -16.06 0.28
N ALA A 60 -6.01 -17.06 0.79
CA ALA A 60 -6.40 -17.78 2.00
C ALA A 60 -6.43 -16.85 3.22
N ALA A 61 -5.45 -15.94 3.34
CA ALA A 61 -5.44 -14.91 4.35
C ALA A 61 -6.62 -13.93 4.18
N ALA A 62 -6.89 -13.47 2.96
CA ALA A 62 -7.99 -12.54 2.68
C ALA A 62 -9.35 -13.14 3.03
N ARG A 63 -9.57 -14.42 2.70
CA ARG A 63 -10.75 -15.18 3.10
C ARG A 63 -10.87 -15.28 4.63
N THR A 64 -9.76 -15.51 5.32
CA THR A 64 -9.74 -15.59 6.79
C THR A 64 -10.10 -14.26 7.43
N VAL A 65 -9.48 -13.16 6.96
CA VAL A 65 -9.77 -11.80 7.41
C VAL A 65 -11.24 -11.44 7.18
N HIS A 66 -11.78 -11.76 5.99
CA HIS A 66 -13.19 -11.58 5.67
C HIS A 66 -14.12 -12.35 6.62
N ARG A 67 -13.83 -13.64 6.88
CA ARG A 67 -14.59 -14.48 7.81
C ARG A 67 -14.57 -13.95 9.25
N LEU A 68 -13.52 -13.22 9.62
CA LEU A 68 -13.41 -12.56 10.93
C LEU A 68 -14.13 -11.19 10.99
N GLY A 69 -14.89 -10.84 9.95
CA GLY A 69 -15.71 -9.62 9.92
C GLY A 69 -14.93 -8.34 9.63
N ARG A 70 -13.75 -8.46 9.00
CA ARG A 70 -12.90 -7.33 8.59
C ARG A 70 -12.89 -7.19 7.06
N SER A 71 -12.47 -6.02 6.57
CA SER A 71 -12.34 -5.75 5.13
C SER A 71 -10.92 -6.06 4.67
N PRO A 72 -10.68 -7.19 3.95
CA PRO A 72 -9.36 -7.51 3.43
C PRO A 72 -9.01 -6.61 2.24
N ILE A 73 -7.77 -6.13 2.21
CA ILE A 73 -7.17 -5.40 1.09
C ILE A 73 -5.91 -6.16 0.66
N PRO A 74 -6.03 -7.17 -0.23
CA PRO A 74 -4.89 -7.96 -0.66
C PRO A 74 -3.97 -7.13 -1.58
N ASN A 75 -2.66 -7.34 -1.44
CA ASN A 75 -1.70 -6.79 -2.37
C ASN A 75 -1.65 -7.65 -3.63
N ILE A 76 -1.72 -7.01 -4.80
CA ILE A 76 -1.49 -7.63 -6.11
C ILE A 76 -0.21 -7.01 -6.67
N THR A 77 0.85 -7.83 -6.81
CA THR A 77 2.13 -7.35 -7.35
C THR A 77 2.20 -7.64 -8.85
N ALA A 78 2.24 -6.61 -9.69
CA ALA A 78 2.25 -6.75 -11.15
C ALA A 78 3.32 -7.73 -11.64
N ARG A 79 4.57 -7.52 -11.23
CA ARG A 79 5.71 -8.30 -11.72
C ARG A 79 5.70 -9.76 -11.29
N SER A 80 4.90 -10.16 -10.30
CA SER A 80 4.78 -11.58 -9.89
C SER A 80 3.64 -12.31 -10.59
N ILE A 81 2.81 -11.62 -11.37
CA ILE A 81 1.74 -12.26 -12.16
C ILE A 81 2.35 -12.70 -13.50
N PRO A 82 2.30 -14.01 -13.83
CA PRO A 82 2.96 -14.51 -15.03
C PRO A 82 2.21 -14.16 -16.31
N ASP A 83 0.87 -14.18 -16.29
CA ASP A 83 0.05 -13.99 -17.47
C ASP A 83 -1.37 -13.51 -17.13
N THR A 84 -2.09 -13.09 -18.16
CA THR A 84 -3.48 -12.61 -18.06
C THR A 84 -4.43 -13.66 -17.46
N ALA A 85 -4.23 -14.95 -17.76
CA ALA A 85 -5.06 -16.02 -17.22
C ALA A 85 -4.91 -16.14 -15.69
N SER A 86 -3.68 -16.02 -15.19
CA SER A 86 -3.37 -16.05 -13.75
C SER A 86 -3.96 -14.84 -13.03
N LEU A 87 -3.93 -13.65 -13.64
CA LEU A 87 -4.62 -12.47 -13.12
C LEU A 87 -6.12 -12.73 -13.00
N GLU A 88 -6.74 -13.26 -14.04
CA GLU A 88 -8.18 -13.56 -14.06
C GLU A 88 -8.56 -14.58 -12.97
N GLN A 89 -7.77 -15.64 -12.79
CA GLN A 89 -8.00 -16.62 -11.72
C GLN A 89 -7.89 -15.98 -10.33
N LEU A 90 -6.90 -15.11 -10.11
CA LEU A 90 -6.75 -14.36 -8.86
C LEU A 90 -8.00 -13.51 -8.59
N LEU A 91 -8.43 -12.71 -9.56
CA LEU A 91 -9.61 -11.83 -9.43
C LEU A 91 -10.90 -12.61 -9.23
N LEU A 92 -11.05 -13.77 -9.89
CA LEU A 92 -12.18 -14.66 -9.68
C LEU A 92 -12.24 -15.16 -8.23
N GLN A 93 -11.11 -15.57 -7.66
CA GLN A 93 -11.06 -16.02 -6.26
C GLN A 93 -11.37 -14.89 -5.26
N LEU A 94 -10.86 -13.68 -5.50
CA LEU A 94 -11.19 -12.50 -4.68
C LEU A 94 -12.69 -12.19 -4.71
N LYS A 95 -13.33 -12.37 -5.87
CA LYS A 95 -14.77 -12.16 -6.04
C LYS A 95 -15.62 -13.15 -5.24
N GLU A 96 -15.17 -14.38 -5.01
CA GLU A 96 -15.93 -15.42 -4.28
C GLU A 96 -16.36 -14.97 -2.87
N PHE A 97 -15.56 -14.13 -2.23
CA PHE A 97 -15.82 -13.59 -0.89
C PHE A 97 -15.89 -12.06 -0.89
N ARG A 98 -16.18 -11.46 -2.05
CA ARG A 98 -16.49 -10.03 -2.23
C ARG A 98 -15.41 -9.11 -1.67
N VAL A 99 -14.17 -9.29 -2.10
CA VAL A 99 -13.17 -8.23 -1.90
C VAL A 99 -13.59 -7.00 -2.69
N GLU A 100 -13.70 -5.89 -1.98
CA GLU A 100 -14.14 -4.59 -2.53
C GLU A 100 -12.95 -3.72 -2.94
N GLN A 101 -11.76 -3.98 -2.39
CA GLN A 101 -10.58 -3.15 -2.61
C GLN A 101 -9.29 -3.97 -2.59
N ALA A 102 -8.33 -3.62 -3.42
CA ALA A 102 -7.01 -4.25 -3.48
C ALA A 102 -5.89 -3.21 -3.65
N LEU A 103 -4.70 -3.50 -3.13
CA LEU A 103 -3.53 -2.64 -3.30
C LEU A 103 -2.67 -3.15 -4.46
N LEU A 104 -2.55 -2.34 -5.51
CA LEU A 104 -1.70 -2.64 -6.66
C LEU A 104 -0.29 -2.08 -6.45
N ILE A 105 0.71 -2.95 -6.59
CA ILE A 105 2.12 -2.60 -6.47
C ILE A 105 2.93 -3.21 -7.61
N GLY A 106 4.05 -2.58 -7.98
CA GLY A 106 4.92 -3.13 -9.02
C GLY A 106 5.50 -4.50 -8.65
N GLY A 107 5.90 -4.67 -7.37
CA GLY A 107 6.60 -5.84 -6.88
C GLY A 107 8.13 -5.69 -6.98
N GLY A 108 8.86 -6.07 -5.92
CA GLY A 108 10.30 -5.85 -5.81
C GLY A 108 11.19 -6.94 -6.43
N ILE A 109 10.68 -7.70 -7.41
CA ILE A 109 11.47 -8.76 -8.07
C ILE A 109 12.24 -8.21 -9.30
N PRO A 110 13.55 -8.50 -9.45
CA PRO A 110 14.38 -7.93 -10.52
C PRO A 110 13.93 -8.29 -11.93
N GLU A 111 13.46 -9.52 -12.12
CA GLU A 111 12.92 -10.01 -13.38
C GLU A 111 11.42 -10.30 -13.18
N PRO A 112 10.53 -9.76 -14.05
CA PRO A 112 9.13 -10.13 -14.06
C PRO A 112 8.97 -11.65 -14.21
N ALA A 113 7.97 -12.21 -13.52
CA ALA A 113 7.62 -13.62 -13.65
C ALA A 113 7.00 -13.96 -15.01
N GLY A 114 6.58 -12.95 -15.77
CA GLY A 114 6.02 -13.10 -17.11
C GLY A 114 5.67 -11.76 -17.74
N GLU A 115 4.44 -11.62 -18.22
CA GLU A 115 4.03 -10.57 -19.17
C GLU A 115 3.99 -9.15 -18.58
N PHE A 116 3.74 -9.02 -17.27
CA PHE A 116 3.50 -7.72 -16.64
C PHE A 116 4.75 -7.14 -15.98
N THR A 117 5.13 -5.95 -16.40
CA THR A 117 6.25 -5.17 -15.88
C THR A 117 5.80 -4.05 -14.94
N SER A 118 4.54 -3.62 -15.06
CA SER A 118 3.99 -2.48 -14.31
C SER A 118 2.53 -2.68 -13.89
N VAL A 119 2.10 -1.90 -12.89
CA VAL A 119 0.68 -1.86 -12.46
C VAL A 119 -0.23 -1.32 -13.57
N LEU A 120 0.26 -0.40 -14.40
CA LEU A 120 -0.54 0.16 -15.49
C LEU A 120 -0.93 -0.92 -16.51
N GLU A 121 -0.02 -1.84 -16.81
CA GLU A 121 -0.31 -2.97 -17.70
C GLU A 121 -1.36 -3.92 -17.11
N LEU A 122 -1.35 -4.15 -15.79
CA LEU A 122 -2.42 -4.92 -15.13
C LEU A 122 -3.79 -4.25 -15.31
N LEU A 123 -3.86 -2.94 -15.09
CA LEU A 123 -5.09 -2.16 -15.25
C LEU A 123 -5.60 -2.22 -16.70
N GLN A 124 -4.70 -2.08 -17.68
CA GLN A 124 -5.02 -2.10 -19.10
C GLN A 124 -5.52 -3.45 -19.63
N THR A 125 -5.47 -4.52 -18.84
CA THR A 125 -6.08 -5.81 -19.22
C THR A 125 -7.61 -5.76 -19.30
N GLY A 126 -8.26 -4.79 -18.65
CA GLY A 126 -9.72 -4.72 -18.52
C GLY A 126 -10.32 -5.76 -17.56
N LEU A 127 -9.49 -6.56 -16.90
CA LEU A 127 -9.96 -7.65 -16.04
C LEU A 127 -10.51 -7.15 -14.70
N PHE A 128 -10.01 -6.04 -14.18
CA PHE A 128 -10.53 -5.46 -12.93
C PHE A 128 -11.99 -5.02 -13.10
N GLU A 129 -12.29 -4.32 -14.20
CA GLU A 129 -13.64 -3.88 -14.58
C GLU A 129 -14.55 -5.07 -14.84
N LYS A 130 -14.07 -6.06 -15.60
CA LYS A 130 -14.81 -7.30 -15.87
C LYS A 130 -15.24 -8.00 -14.58
N HIS A 131 -14.40 -7.98 -13.56
CA HIS A 131 -14.68 -8.63 -12.28
C HIS A 131 -15.41 -7.73 -11.27
N GLY A 132 -15.45 -6.41 -11.50
CA GLY A 132 -16.13 -5.42 -10.67
C GLY A 132 -15.28 -4.88 -9.51
N LEU A 133 -13.95 -4.98 -9.60
CA LEU A 133 -13.02 -4.47 -8.60
C LEU A 133 -12.49 -3.10 -9.06
N LEU A 134 -13.30 -2.05 -8.85
CA LEU A 134 -13.04 -0.69 -9.34
C LEU A 134 -12.43 0.24 -8.29
N ASP A 135 -12.54 -0.10 -7.01
CA ASP A 135 -11.86 0.61 -5.92
C ASP A 135 -10.48 -0.04 -5.70
N LEU A 136 -9.42 0.72 -5.89
CA LEU A 136 -8.06 0.21 -5.85
C LEU A 136 -7.14 1.17 -5.08
N ASP A 137 -6.14 0.61 -4.40
CA ASP A 137 -5.07 1.38 -3.82
C ASP A 137 -3.83 1.36 -4.73
N LEU A 138 -3.14 2.49 -4.82
CA LEU A 138 -1.87 2.63 -5.53
C LEU A 138 -0.76 2.99 -4.54
N ALA A 139 0.42 2.39 -4.72
CA ALA A 139 1.59 2.77 -3.95
C ALA A 139 2.06 4.21 -4.26
N GLY A 140 2.25 5.00 -3.20
CA GLY A 140 2.91 6.30 -3.21
C GLY A 140 4.30 6.24 -2.58
N HIS A 141 5.22 7.05 -3.11
CA HIS A 141 6.64 7.03 -2.72
C HIS A 141 7.17 8.44 -2.40
N PRO A 142 6.89 8.97 -1.20
CA PRO A 142 7.28 10.34 -0.84
C PRO A 142 8.80 10.58 -0.89
N GLU A 143 9.57 9.56 -0.56
CA GLU A 143 11.04 9.57 -0.54
C GLU A 143 11.64 9.02 -1.85
N GLY A 144 10.81 8.78 -2.87
CA GLY A 144 11.19 8.14 -4.14
C GLY A 144 11.19 6.60 -4.10
N ASN A 145 11.38 5.99 -5.27
CA ASN A 145 11.45 4.53 -5.43
C ASN A 145 12.74 4.14 -6.18
N PRO A 146 13.67 3.39 -5.57
CA PRO A 146 14.89 2.93 -6.24
C PRO A 146 14.64 2.06 -7.49
N GLU A 147 13.52 1.34 -7.52
CA GLU A 147 13.16 0.44 -8.63
C GLU A 147 12.33 1.16 -9.71
N ASP A 148 11.88 2.39 -9.45
CA ASP A 148 11.17 3.26 -10.40
C ASP A 148 11.63 4.72 -10.23
N PRO A 149 12.66 5.15 -10.99
CA PRO A 149 13.16 6.52 -10.95
C PRO A 149 12.11 7.59 -11.31
N HIS A 150 10.99 7.19 -11.92
CA HIS A 150 9.91 8.07 -12.35
C HIS A 150 8.62 7.83 -11.55
N ALA A 151 8.70 7.29 -10.34
CA ALA A 151 7.56 6.85 -9.54
C ALA A 151 6.41 7.86 -9.39
N GLU A 152 6.71 9.17 -9.28
CA GLU A 152 5.68 10.20 -9.22
C GLU A 152 4.93 10.33 -10.56
N GLN A 153 5.64 10.39 -11.68
CA GLN A 153 5.02 10.39 -13.01
C GLN A 153 4.24 9.09 -13.25
N SER A 154 4.84 7.94 -12.94
CA SER A 154 4.17 6.63 -13.01
C SER A 154 2.87 6.62 -12.21
N LEU A 155 2.82 7.24 -11.03
CA LEU A 155 1.60 7.37 -10.23
C LEU A 155 0.56 8.23 -10.94
N LEU A 156 0.94 9.41 -11.44
CA LEU A 156 0.04 10.31 -12.17
C LEU A 156 -0.56 9.67 -13.42
N ASP A 157 0.23 8.88 -14.15
CA ASP A 157 -0.22 8.16 -15.34
C ASP A 157 -1.31 7.15 -14.99
N LYS A 158 -1.12 6.38 -13.90
CA LYS A 158 -2.12 5.43 -13.40
C LYS A 158 -3.41 6.11 -12.95
N LEU A 159 -3.29 7.22 -12.23
CA LEU A 159 -4.44 8.00 -11.76
C LEU A 159 -5.23 8.56 -12.93
N THR A 160 -4.55 9.16 -13.90
CA THR A 160 -5.17 9.73 -15.10
C THR A 160 -5.90 8.65 -15.89
N TRP A 161 -5.21 7.55 -16.19
CA TRP A 161 -5.79 6.43 -16.91
C TRP A 161 -7.03 5.88 -16.19
N GLY A 162 -6.95 5.58 -14.90
CA GLY A 162 -8.08 4.96 -14.21
C GLY A 162 -9.28 5.90 -14.04
N ARG A 163 -9.08 7.23 -13.89
CA ARG A 163 -10.20 8.19 -13.90
C ARG A 163 -10.98 8.13 -15.22
N GLU A 164 -10.29 8.02 -16.35
CA GLU A 164 -10.91 7.90 -17.67
C GLU A 164 -11.70 6.59 -17.82
N HIS A 165 -11.36 5.56 -17.04
CA HIS A 165 -11.96 4.22 -17.08
C HIS A 165 -12.91 3.95 -15.90
N GLY A 166 -13.20 4.96 -15.06
CA GLY A 166 -14.17 4.85 -13.96
C GLY A 166 -13.64 4.17 -12.69
N PHE A 167 -12.32 4.08 -12.52
CA PHE A 167 -11.71 3.61 -11.28
C PHE A 167 -11.72 4.68 -10.20
N SER A 168 -11.90 4.24 -8.97
CA SER A 168 -11.68 5.02 -7.76
C SER A 168 -10.34 4.59 -7.16
N PHE A 169 -9.46 5.55 -6.91
CA PHE A 169 -8.16 5.27 -6.32
C PHE A 169 -7.99 5.93 -4.97
N ARG A 170 -7.25 5.23 -4.11
CA ARG A 170 -6.60 5.80 -2.93
C ARG A 170 -5.10 5.54 -3.01
N ILE A 171 -4.32 6.49 -2.53
CA ILE A 171 -2.86 6.44 -2.61
C ILE A 171 -2.32 6.08 -1.23
N VAL A 172 -1.54 5.01 -1.15
CA VAL A 172 -1.01 4.49 0.12
C VAL A 172 0.51 4.55 0.10
N THR A 173 1.11 5.24 1.07
CA THR A 173 2.57 5.27 1.18
C THR A 173 3.07 4.03 1.89
N GLN A 174 4.30 3.61 1.55
CA GLN A 174 5.09 2.76 2.45
C GLN A 174 5.41 3.52 3.75
N TRP A 175 6.14 2.87 4.67
CA TRP A 175 6.60 3.56 5.87
C TRP A 175 7.45 4.78 5.52
N CYS A 176 6.98 5.92 5.99
CA CYS A 176 7.69 7.17 5.94
C CYS A 176 8.08 7.58 7.36
N PHE A 177 9.25 8.19 7.49
CA PHE A 177 9.78 8.57 8.79
C PHE A 177 10.19 10.04 8.87
N ASP A 178 10.16 10.76 7.76
CA ASP A 178 10.35 12.20 7.71
C ASP A 178 9.03 12.89 7.33
N ALA A 179 8.43 13.57 8.31
CA ALA A 179 7.15 14.23 8.13
C ALA A 179 7.24 15.39 7.12
N ASP A 180 8.37 16.10 7.05
CA ASP A 180 8.53 17.23 6.14
C ASP A 180 8.59 16.74 4.69
N THR A 181 9.39 15.69 4.42
CA THR A 181 9.42 15.04 3.09
C THR A 181 8.03 14.55 2.65
N VAL A 182 7.24 13.96 3.57
CA VAL A 182 5.87 13.52 3.28
C VAL A 182 4.97 14.71 2.96
N ASN A 183 5.01 15.77 3.77
CA ASN A 183 4.19 16.97 3.56
C ASN A 183 4.51 17.64 2.23
N ASP A 184 5.80 17.82 1.91
CA ASP A 184 6.24 18.41 0.65
C ASP A 184 5.78 17.58 -0.56
N TRP A 185 5.83 16.25 -0.45
CA TRP A 185 5.30 15.37 -1.49
C TRP A 185 3.79 15.48 -1.65
N ILE A 186 3.03 15.52 -0.53
CA ILE A 186 1.59 15.74 -0.57
C ILE A 186 1.27 17.08 -1.24
N PHE A 187 1.96 18.17 -0.87
CA PHE A 187 1.73 19.48 -1.46
C PHE A 187 1.97 19.47 -2.97
N ARG A 188 3.08 18.89 -3.44
CA ARG A 188 3.35 18.74 -4.88
C ARG A 188 2.26 17.97 -5.60
N LEU A 189 1.80 16.84 -5.06
CA LEU A 189 0.71 16.07 -5.66
C LEU A 189 -0.58 16.90 -5.76
N ARG A 190 -0.90 17.70 -4.73
CA ARG A 190 -2.07 18.60 -4.76
C ARG A 190 -1.92 19.71 -5.79
N GLU A 191 -0.73 20.29 -5.94
CA GLU A 191 -0.44 21.27 -7.01
C GLU A 191 -0.61 20.69 -8.41
N LEU A 192 -0.29 19.39 -8.57
CA LEU A 192 -0.50 18.63 -9.81
C LEU A 192 -1.95 18.16 -10.01
N GLY A 193 -2.88 18.55 -9.14
CA GLY A 193 -4.31 18.24 -9.27
C GLY A 193 -4.70 16.82 -8.84
N VAL A 194 -3.85 16.12 -8.09
CA VAL A 194 -4.23 14.86 -7.44
C VAL A 194 -5.23 15.15 -6.33
N THR A 195 -6.40 14.52 -6.36
CA THR A 195 -7.51 14.76 -5.41
C THR A 195 -7.85 13.51 -4.58
N GLU A 196 -7.26 12.38 -4.95
CA GLU A 196 -7.45 11.08 -4.31
C GLU A 196 -7.05 11.12 -2.82
N PRO A 197 -7.71 10.32 -1.97
CA PRO A 197 -7.32 10.14 -0.58
C PRO A 197 -5.86 9.67 -0.47
N LEU A 198 -5.12 10.26 0.47
CA LEU A 198 -3.73 9.92 0.77
C LEU A 198 -3.67 9.25 2.14
N HIS A 199 -3.13 8.04 2.16
CA HIS A 199 -3.05 7.16 3.31
C HIS A 199 -1.58 6.96 3.66
N ILE A 200 -1.16 7.53 4.79
CA ILE A 200 0.25 7.59 5.17
C ILE A 200 0.60 6.37 6.02
N GLY A 201 1.49 5.53 5.48
CA GLY A 201 2.05 4.40 6.19
C GLY A 201 2.98 4.84 7.31
N VAL A 202 2.63 4.52 8.54
CA VAL A 202 3.46 4.71 9.73
C VAL A 202 3.89 3.36 10.32
N PRO A 203 5.15 3.24 10.79
CA PRO A 203 5.60 2.04 11.47
C PRO A 203 4.75 1.79 12.73
N GLY A 204 4.45 0.52 13.00
CA GLY A 204 3.82 0.13 14.26
C GLY A 204 4.78 0.30 15.46
N PRO A 205 4.27 0.31 16.71
CA PRO A 205 5.11 0.37 17.90
C PRO A 205 5.93 -0.93 18.03
N ALA A 206 7.15 -0.91 17.49
CA ALA A 206 8.06 -2.05 17.47
C ALA A 206 9.52 -1.59 17.53
N THR A 207 10.42 -2.50 17.92
CA THR A 207 11.86 -2.19 17.91
C THR A 207 12.34 -1.91 16.48
N MET A 208 13.34 -1.05 16.32
CA MET A 208 13.99 -0.79 15.04
C MET A 208 14.43 -2.09 14.33
N LYS A 209 14.94 -3.06 15.11
CA LYS A 209 15.31 -4.39 14.61
C LYS A 209 14.11 -5.16 14.03
N THR A 210 12.95 -5.09 14.69
CA THR A 210 11.70 -5.70 14.20
C THR A 210 11.23 -5.02 12.92
N LEU A 211 11.27 -3.69 12.86
CA LEU A 211 10.90 -2.91 11.68
C LEU A 211 11.82 -3.23 10.50
N MET A 212 13.15 -3.23 10.69
CA MET A 212 14.11 -3.62 9.65
C MET A 212 13.89 -5.05 9.15
N ARG A 213 13.60 -5.99 10.05
CA ARG A 213 13.28 -7.38 9.67
C ARG A 213 12.01 -7.43 8.82
N PHE A 214 10.98 -6.69 9.19
CA PHE A 214 9.73 -6.63 8.41
C PHE A 214 9.95 -5.99 7.03
N ALA A 215 10.65 -4.85 6.95
CA ALA A 215 10.97 -4.21 5.68
C ALA A 215 11.78 -5.15 4.76
N SER A 216 12.73 -5.90 5.32
CA SER A 216 13.49 -6.92 4.59
C SER A 216 12.62 -8.09 4.13
N LEU A 217 11.68 -8.57 4.96
CA LEU A 217 10.75 -9.64 4.60
C LEU A 217 9.83 -9.20 3.45
N CYS A 218 9.32 -7.97 3.50
CA CYS A 218 8.43 -7.44 2.46
C CYS A 218 9.17 -7.02 1.18
N GLY A 219 10.50 -7.16 1.13
CA GLY A 219 11.31 -6.78 -0.03
C GLY A 219 11.32 -5.27 -0.32
N VAL A 220 10.93 -4.43 0.66
CA VAL A 220 10.82 -2.98 0.48
C VAL A 220 12.18 -2.33 0.74
N LYS A 221 13.05 -2.33 -0.29
CA LYS A 221 14.41 -1.78 -0.22
C LYS A 221 14.44 -0.28 0.16
N ALA A 222 13.42 0.47 -0.27
CA ALA A 222 13.28 1.90 0.05
C ALA A 222 13.16 2.12 1.57
N SER A 223 12.18 1.47 2.21
CA SER A 223 11.98 1.55 3.66
C SER A 223 13.18 1.02 4.45
N ALA A 224 13.83 -0.05 4.00
CA ALA A 224 15.05 -0.56 4.66
C ALA A 224 16.21 0.45 4.60
N THR A 225 16.36 1.16 3.49
CA THR A 225 17.40 2.20 3.32
C THR A 225 17.14 3.39 4.23
N VAL A 226 15.89 3.81 4.34
CA VAL A 226 15.45 4.93 5.19
C VAL A 226 15.59 4.58 6.67
N LEU A 227 15.12 3.39 7.06
CA LEU A 227 15.32 2.83 8.41
C LEU A 227 16.80 2.77 8.78
N ARG A 228 17.68 2.39 7.84
CA ARG A 228 19.14 2.37 8.08
C ARG A 228 19.68 3.78 8.32
N LYS A 229 19.30 4.76 7.49
CA LYS A 229 19.69 6.17 7.68
C LYS A 229 19.25 6.69 9.05
N GLN A 230 18.01 6.41 9.46
CA GLN A 230 17.50 6.89 10.75
C GLN A 230 18.06 6.14 11.96
N GLY A 231 18.29 4.82 11.84
CA GLY A 231 18.98 4.05 12.90
C GLY A 231 20.41 4.54 13.17
N LEU A 232 21.06 5.16 12.18
CA LEU A 232 22.34 5.85 12.34
C LEU A 232 22.19 7.21 13.04
N HIS A 233 21.08 7.91 12.85
CA HIS A 233 20.78 9.19 13.52
C HIS A 233 20.26 9.04 14.96
N LEU A 234 19.73 7.87 15.34
CA LEU A 234 19.39 7.54 16.73
C LEU A 234 20.62 7.03 17.50
N THR A 235 21.72 7.78 17.47
CA THR A 235 22.76 7.64 18.51
C THR A 235 22.23 8.36 19.77
N PRO A 236 22.35 7.79 20.98
CA PRO A 236 21.86 8.46 22.17
C PRO A 236 22.67 9.74 22.41
N GLY A 237 22.04 10.88 22.13
CA GLY A 237 22.51 12.17 22.57
C GLY A 237 22.29 12.31 24.08
N CYS A 238 23.39 12.37 24.81
CA CYS A 238 23.56 12.95 26.15
C CYS A 238 22.70 12.36 27.29
N CYS A 239 23.28 11.43 28.05
CA CYS A 239 23.10 11.44 29.50
C CYS A 239 24.20 12.32 30.11
N SER A 240 23.76 13.19 31.01
CA SER A 240 24.56 14.08 31.87
C SER A 240 25.56 13.33 32.73
#